data_AF-A0A9E1JBB2-F1
#
_entry.id   AF-A0A9E1JBB2-F1
#
_cell.length_a   1.000
_cell.length_b   1.000
_cell.length_c   1.000
_cell.angle_alpha   90.00
_cell.angle_beta   90.00
_cell.angle_gamma   90.00
#
_symmetry.space_group_name_H-M   'P 1'
#
loop_
_entity.id
_entity.type
_entity.pdbx_description
1 polymer ?
#
loop_
_entity_poly.entity_id
_entity_poly.type
_entity_poly.pdbx_seq_one_letter_code
_entity_poly.pdbx_strand_id
1 'polypeptide(L)'
;MFSKLKKNYFLLISTFLILYFFFNLLDGERGLFSYFKKKEVLVSLQNKEIDLTNKIKDFEFKNSLLSDKLDLDYVETLIREKFLFGKEGETLYIIKN
;
A
#
# COMPACT_ATOMS: atom_id res chain seq x y z
N MET A 1 18.81 -51.25 -23.61
CA MET A 1 18.40 -49.87 -23.20
C MET A 1 17.28 -49.33 -24.09
N PHE A 2 17.49 -49.29 -25.41
CA PHE A 2 16.52 -48.80 -26.40
C PHE A 2 15.16 -49.53 -26.40
N SER A 3 15.16 -50.84 -26.15
CA SER A 3 13.95 -51.65 -26.03
C SER A 3 13.06 -51.28 -24.84
N LYS A 4 13.66 -50.84 -23.71
CA LYS A 4 12.92 -50.36 -22.53
C LYS A 4 12.28 -48.99 -22.77
N LEU A 5 12.99 -48.10 -23.48
CA LEU A 5 12.46 -46.79 -23.91
C LEU A 5 11.26 -46.94 -24.85
N LYS A 6 11.37 -47.82 -25.86
CA LYS A 6 10.28 -48.06 -26.82
C LYS A 6 9.02 -48.63 -26.14
N LYS A 7 9.19 -49.46 -25.10
CA LYS A 7 8.09 -50.03 -24.32
C LYS A 7 7.32 -48.97 -23.51
N ASN A 8 7.99 -47.92 -23.05
CA ASN A 8 7.41 -46.89 -22.19
C ASN A 8 7.24 -45.52 -22.90
N TYR A 9 7.32 -45.48 -24.22
CA TYR A 9 7.36 -44.25 -25.02
C TYR A 9 6.15 -43.32 -24.80
N PHE A 10 4.95 -43.89 -24.67
CA PHE A 10 3.73 -43.12 -24.37
C PHE A 10 3.82 -42.38 -23.02
N LEU A 11 4.35 -43.06 -22.00
CA LEU A 11 4.52 -42.48 -20.67
C LEU A 11 5.55 -41.35 -20.70
N LEU A 12 6.63 -41.52 -21.45
CA LEU A 12 7.66 -40.51 -21.66
C LEU A 12 7.10 -39.22 -22.29
N ILE A 13 6.33 -39.35 -23.39
CA ILE A 13 5.70 -38.19 -24.04
C ILE A 13 4.72 -37.48 -23.10
N SER A 14 3.89 -38.25 -22.40
CA SER A 14 2.91 -37.70 -21.46
C SER A 14 3.62 -36.89 -20.36
N THR A 15 4.72 -37.40 -19.82
CA THR A 15 5.54 -36.67 -18.85
C THR A 15 6.10 -35.36 -19.42
N PHE A 16 6.64 -35.37 -20.65
CA PHE A 16 7.13 -34.14 -21.29
C PHE A 16 6.03 -33.12 -21.53
N LEU A 17 4.83 -33.57 -21.92
CA LEU A 17 3.68 -32.70 -22.13
C LEU A 17 3.21 -32.06 -20.83
N ILE A 18 3.12 -32.85 -19.74
CA ILE A 18 2.80 -32.33 -18.40
C ILE A 18 3.85 -31.32 -17.94
N LEU A 19 5.13 -31.62 -18.12
CA LEU A 19 6.22 -30.70 -17.77
C LEU A 19 6.14 -29.39 -18.57
N TYR A 20 5.84 -29.45 -19.86
CA TYR A 20 5.65 -28.26 -20.69
C TYR A 20 4.57 -27.34 -20.12
N PHE A 21 3.39 -27.88 -19.80
CA PHE A 21 2.33 -27.08 -19.17
C PHE A 21 2.74 -26.57 -17.79
N PHE A 22 3.44 -27.38 -17.00
CA PHE A 22 3.87 -27.00 -15.65
C PHE A 22 4.85 -25.81 -15.66
N PHE A 23 5.87 -25.86 -16.51
CA PHE A 23 6.81 -24.74 -16.64
C PHE A 23 6.12 -23.48 -17.18
N ASN A 24 5.24 -23.60 -18.18
CA ASN A 24 4.46 -22.48 -18.70
C ASN A 24 3.48 -21.89 -17.67
N LEU A 25 3.00 -22.68 -16.71
CA LEU A 25 2.11 -22.23 -15.65
C LEU A 25 2.86 -21.50 -14.54
N LEU A 26 4.02 -22.02 -14.14
CA LEU A 26 4.79 -21.44 -13.03
C LEU A 26 5.53 -20.17 -13.44
N ASP A 27 6.09 -20.17 -14.64
CA ASP A 27 7.01 -19.15 -15.12
C ASP A 27 6.33 -18.05 -15.96
N GLY A 28 7.05 -16.95 -16.17
CA GLY A 28 6.64 -15.83 -17.00
C GLY A 28 5.80 -14.76 -16.28
N GLU A 29 5.59 -13.66 -16.99
CA GLU A 29 4.86 -12.47 -16.49
C GLU A 29 3.40 -12.73 -16.09
N ARG A 30 2.82 -13.80 -16.62
CA ARG A 30 1.45 -14.26 -16.34
C ARG A 30 1.42 -15.59 -15.59
N GLY A 31 2.58 -16.11 -15.20
CA GLY A 31 2.70 -17.34 -14.42
C GLY A 31 2.31 -17.13 -12.96
N LEU A 32 2.26 -18.24 -12.23
CA LEU A 32 1.81 -18.30 -10.85
C LEU A 32 2.68 -17.46 -9.90
N PHE A 33 4.00 -17.47 -10.06
CA PHE A 33 4.90 -16.66 -9.22
C PHE A 33 4.70 -15.16 -9.44
N SER A 34 4.49 -14.75 -10.69
CA SER A 34 4.19 -13.36 -11.03
C SER A 34 2.85 -12.91 -10.43
N TYR A 35 1.83 -13.77 -10.47
CA TYR A 35 0.54 -13.50 -9.85
C TYR A 35 0.66 -13.19 -8.35
N PHE A 36 1.38 -14.01 -7.58
CA PHE A 36 1.54 -13.77 -6.14
C PHE A 36 2.26 -12.45 -5.85
N LYS A 37 3.35 -12.15 -6.56
CA LYS A 37 4.06 -10.86 -6.43
C LYS A 37 3.16 -9.68 -6.76
N LYS A 38 2.42 -9.74 -7.87
CA LYS A 38 1.50 -8.66 -8.29
C LYS A 38 0.36 -8.49 -7.29
N LYS A 39 -0.11 -9.57 -6.66
CA LYS A 39 -1.13 -9.51 -5.62
C LYS A 39 -0.63 -8.77 -4.37
N GLU A 40 0.60 -9.04 -3.92
CA GLU A 40 1.20 -8.32 -2.79
C GLU A 40 1.38 -6.84 -3.10
N VAL A 41 1.90 -6.52 -4.29
CA VAL A 41 2.04 -5.13 -4.75
C VAL A 41 0.69 -4.43 -4.79
N LEU A 42 -0.35 -5.07 -5.33
CA LEU A 42 -1.70 -4.52 -5.37
C LEU A 42 -2.22 -4.18 -3.98
N VAL A 43 -2.08 -5.08 -3.00
CA VAL A 43 -2.51 -4.83 -1.62
C VAL A 43 -1.75 -3.65 -1.00
N SER A 44 -0.44 -3.56 -1.22
CA SER A 44 0.35 -2.44 -0.73
C SER A 44 -0.07 -1.09 -1.34
N LEU A 45 -0.40 -1.09 -2.64
CA LEU A 45 -0.88 0.10 -3.34
C LEU A 45 -2.26 0.53 -2.84
N GLN A 46 -3.18 -0.41 -2.61
CA GLN A 46 -4.50 -0.12 -2.04
C GLN A 46 -4.39 0.49 -0.63
N ASN A 47 -3.52 -0.05 0.22
CA ASN A 47 -3.31 0.52 1.55
C ASN A 47 -2.73 1.94 1.47
N LYS A 48 -1.80 2.18 0.54
CA LYS A 48 -1.23 3.50 0.31
C LYS A 48 -2.26 4.49 -0.24
N GLU A 49 -3.14 4.05 -1.12
CA GLU A 49 -4.24 4.85 -1.65
C GLU A 49 -5.19 5.29 -0.53
N ILE A 50 -5.56 4.36 0.37
CA ILE A 50 -6.42 4.67 1.53
C ILE A 50 -5.75 5.68 2.46
N ASP A 51 -4.47 5.49 2.80
CA ASP A 51 -3.71 6.42 3.64
C ASP A 51 -3.64 7.83 3.03
N LEU A 52 -3.31 7.92 1.73
CA LEU A 52 -3.25 9.19 1.02
C LEU A 52 -4.62 9.86 0.92
N THR A 53 -5.68 9.09 0.67
CA THR A 53 -7.04 9.62 0.62
C THR A 53 -7.48 10.19 1.96
N ASN A 54 -7.14 9.51 3.06
CA ASN A 54 -7.42 10.00 4.40
C ASN A 54 -6.65 11.28 4.73
N LYS A 55 -5.36 11.36 4.33
CA LYS A 55 -4.56 12.58 4.47
C LYS A 55 -5.12 13.74 3.66
N ILE A 56 -5.55 13.50 2.43
CA ILE A 56 -6.19 14.52 1.59
C ILE A 56 -7.46 15.03 2.25
N LYS A 57 -8.34 14.14 2.74
CA LYS A 57 -9.56 14.53 3.46
C LYS A 57 -9.28 15.36 4.71
N ASP A 58 -8.27 14.99 5.50
CA ASP A 58 -7.85 15.78 6.66
C ASP A 58 -7.35 17.18 6.26
N PHE A 59 -6.55 17.27 5.20
CA PHE A 59 -6.09 18.57 4.69
C PHE A 59 -7.23 19.40 4.09
N GLU A 60 -8.15 18.79 3.35
CA GLU A 60 -9.34 19.48 2.82
C GLU A 60 -10.19 20.03 3.95
N PHE A 61 -10.39 19.25 5.02
CA PHE A 61 -11.10 19.70 6.21
C PHE A 61 -10.39 20.90 6.86
N LYS A 62 -9.08 20.79 7.14
CA LYS A 62 -8.30 21.90 7.71
C LYS A 62 -8.31 23.14 6.82
N ASN A 63 -8.21 22.97 5.51
CA ASN A 63 -8.29 24.08 4.55
C ASN A 63 -9.68 24.72 4.56
N SER A 64 -10.75 23.93 4.70
CA SER A 64 -12.11 24.47 4.80
C SER A 64 -12.31 25.34 6.04
N LEU A 65 -11.66 24.99 7.15
CA LEU A 65 -11.65 25.80 8.38
C LEU A 65 -10.91 27.14 8.22
N LEU A 66 -10.02 27.24 7.21
CA LEU A 66 -9.19 28.43 6.96
C LEU A 66 -9.62 29.23 5.72
N SER A 67 -10.68 28.82 5.03
CA SER A 67 -11.15 29.42 3.77
C SER A 67 -12.32 30.39 4.03
N ASP A 68 -13.36 30.37 3.18
CA ASP A 68 -14.48 31.33 3.16
C ASP A 68 -15.21 31.50 4.51
N LYS A 69 -15.30 30.43 5.30
CA LYS A 69 -15.82 30.45 6.66
C LYS A 69 -14.68 30.17 7.63
N LEU A 70 -13.89 31.21 7.88
CA LEU A 70 -12.77 31.15 8.81
C LEU A 70 -13.24 30.77 10.22
N ASP A 71 -12.74 29.65 10.73
CA ASP A 71 -12.92 29.22 12.10
C ASP A 71 -11.85 29.88 12.99
N LEU A 72 -12.26 30.88 13.77
CA LEU A 72 -11.37 31.65 14.62
C LEU A 72 -10.77 30.82 15.77
N ASP A 73 -11.51 29.83 16.28
CA ASP A 73 -11.05 28.95 17.35
C ASP A 73 -9.94 28.01 16.83
N TYR A 74 -10.10 27.53 15.60
CA TYR A 74 -9.07 26.76 14.92
C TYR A 74 -7.80 27.59 14.66
N VAL A 75 -7.95 28.83 14.21
CA VAL A 75 -6.81 29.76 14.03
C VAL A 75 -6.11 30.07 15.36
N GLU A 76 -6.87 30.33 16.42
CA GLU A 76 -6.30 30.55 17.76
C GLU A 76 -5.49 29.32 18.20
N THR A 77 -6.04 28.11 18.01
CA THR A 77 -5.35 26.85 18.31
C THR A 77 -4.02 26.75 17.57
N LEU A 78 -4.01 27.04 16.26
CA LEU A 78 -2.78 27.03 15.46
C LEU A 78 -1.74 28.05 15.94
N ILE A 79 -2.17 29.26 16.32
CA ILE A 79 -1.28 30.31 16.84
C ILE A 79 -0.67 29.86 18.18
N ARG A 80 -1.48 29.29 19.08
CA ARG A 80 -1.00 28.77 20.37
C ARG A 80 -0.02 27.62 20.21
N GLU A 81 -0.29 26.68 19.31
CA GLU A 81 0.62 25.55 19.05
C GLU A 81 1.96 25.98 18.42
N LYS A 82 1.93 26.91 17.46
CA LYS A 82 3.14 27.31 16.71
C LYS A 82 3.99 28.34 17.42
N PHE A 83 3.37 29.24 18.17
CA PHE A 83 4.04 30.40 18.77
C PHE A 83 4.00 30.39 20.30
N LEU A 84 3.42 29.35 20.93
CA LEU A 84 3.23 29.26 22.39
C LEU A 84 2.53 30.50 22.95
N PHE A 85 1.59 31.04 22.18
CA PHE A 85 0.89 32.28 22.50
C PHE A 85 -0.07 32.08 23.68
N GLY A 86 -0.03 33.01 24.65
CA GLY A 86 -0.94 33.05 25.80
C GLY A 86 -1.73 34.35 25.79
N LYS A 87 -2.92 34.34 26.40
CA LYS A 87 -3.70 35.55 26.67
C LYS A 87 -3.18 36.24 27.94
N GLU A 88 -3.50 37.52 28.07
CA GLU A 88 -3.14 38.29 29.26
C GLU A 88 -3.72 37.63 30.53
N GLY A 89 -2.87 37.41 31.53
CA GLY A 89 -3.23 36.71 32.77
C GLY A 89 -3.13 35.18 32.73
N GLU A 90 -2.77 34.56 31.59
CA GLU A 90 -2.48 33.12 31.51
C GLU A 90 -1.02 32.81 31.89
N THR A 91 -0.79 31.71 32.61
CA THR A 91 0.55 31.20 32.93
C THR A 91 0.87 30.01 32.03
N LEU A 92 1.95 30.11 31.24
CA LEU A 92 2.42 29.04 30.36
C LEU A 92 3.44 28.13 31.10
N TYR A 93 3.26 26.82 31.02
CA TYR A 93 4.22 25.84 31.54
C TYR A 93 4.86 25.06 30.39
N ILE A 94 6.19 25.01 30.36
CA ILE A 94 6.94 24.17 29.43
C ILE A 94 7.54 23.02 30.24
N ILE A 95 6.95 21.83 30.11
CA ILE A 95 7.43 20.62 30.78
C ILE A 95 8.43 19.94 29.86
N LYS A 96 9.65 19.72 30.38
CA LYS A 96 10.73 19.01 29.68
C LYS A 96 10.89 17.64 30.34
N ASN A 97 10.64 16.58 29.58
CA ASN A 97 10.95 15.21 29.99
C ASN A 97 12.41 14.86 29.71
#